data_AF-A0A2I0T1E9-F1
#
_entry.id   AF-A0A2I0T1E9-F1
#
_cell.length_a   1.000
_cell.length_b   1.000
_cell.length_c   1.000
_cell.angle_alpha   90.00
_cell.angle_beta   90.00
_cell.angle_gamma   90.00
#
_symmetry.space_group_name_H-M   'P 1'
#
loop_
_entity.id
_entity.type
_entity.pdbx_description
1 polymer ?
#
loop_
_entity_poly.entity_id
_entity_poly.type
_entity_poly.pdbx_seq_one_letter_code
_entity_poly.pdbx_strand_id
1 'polypeptide(L)'
;MILQVNGIAFHPVHGTLATVGSDGRFSFWDKDARTKLKTSEQLDQPISACCFNHNGNIFAYASSYDWSKGHEFYNPQKKNYIFLRNAAEELKPRNKK
;
A
#
# COMPACT_ATOMS: atom_id res chain seq x y z
N MET A 1 -6.31 16.01 -9.83
CA MET A 1 -7.10 15.32 -8.78
C MET A 1 -6.14 14.90 -7.69
N ILE A 2 -6.36 15.36 -6.46
CA ILE A 2 -5.58 14.97 -5.28
C ILE A 2 -6.26 13.72 -4.72
N LEU A 3 -5.53 12.61 -4.66
CA LEU A 3 -6.01 11.34 -4.09
C LEU A 3 -5.39 11.18 -2.70
N GLN A 4 -6.17 10.72 -1.72
CA GLN A 4 -5.73 10.62 -0.34
C GLN A 4 -4.80 9.41 -0.17
N VAL A 5 -3.79 9.58 0.67
CA VAL A 5 -2.96 8.49 1.17
C VAL A 5 -3.57 8.02 2.48
N ASN A 6 -4.06 6.79 2.51
CA ASN A 6 -4.79 6.22 3.64
C ASN A 6 -3.86 5.58 4.67
N GLY A 7 -2.67 5.12 4.23
CA GLY A 7 -1.74 4.43 5.10
C GLY A 7 -0.30 4.53 4.63
N ILE A 8 0.60 4.45 5.61
CA ILE A 8 2.05 4.42 5.44
C ILE A 8 2.64 3.41 6.43
N ALA A 9 3.58 2.58 5.96
CA ALA A 9 4.28 1.61 6.81
C ALA A 9 5.75 1.49 6.39
N PHE A 10 6.68 1.54 7.34
CA PHE A 10 8.09 1.29 7.10
C PHE A 10 8.40 -0.21 7.16
N HIS A 11 9.24 -0.68 6.25
CA HIS A 11 9.77 -2.03 6.30
C HIS A 11 10.73 -2.15 7.50
N PRO A 12 10.48 -3.07 8.45
CA PRO A 12 11.21 -3.10 9.73
C PRO A 12 12.71 -3.39 9.60
N VAL A 13 13.14 -3.97 8.47
CA VAL A 13 14.54 -4.35 8.22
C VAL A 13 15.24 -3.43 7.20
N HIS A 14 14.51 -2.86 6.24
CA HIS A 14 15.13 -2.22 5.07
C HIS A 14 15.07 -0.69 5.11
N GLY A 15 14.22 -0.10 5.97
CA GLY A 15 14.05 1.35 6.05
C GLY A 15 13.33 1.98 4.85
N THR A 16 12.98 1.19 3.84
CA THR A 16 12.05 1.55 2.76
C THR A 16 10.62 1.62 3.31
N LEU A 17 9.71 2.25 2.56
CA LEU A 17 8.32 2.42 3.00
C LEU A 17 7.32 1.97 1.95
N ALA A 18 6.16 1.54 2.42
CA ALA A 18 4.96 1.32 1.64
C ALA A 18 3.95 2.44 1.91
N THR A 19 3.27 2.87 0.87
CA THR A 19 2.12 3.79 0.95
C THR A 19 0.92 3.17 0.25
N VAL A 20 -0.28 3.41 0.77
CA VAL A 20 -1.54 2.95 0.16
C VAL A 20 -2.54 4.10 0.06
N GLY A 21 -3.42 4.07 -0.93
CA GLY A 21 -4.30 5.21 -1.19
C GLY A 21 -5.68 4.88 -1.75
N SER A 22 -6.47 5.94 -1.87
CA SER A 22 -7.84 5.92 -2.43
C SER A 22 -7.89 5.55 -3.91
N ASP A 23 -6.75 5.58 -4.59
CA ASP A 23 -6.61 5.17 -5.99
C ASP A 23 -6.65 3.65 -6.18
N GLY A 24 -6.70 2.88 -5.07
CA GLY A 24 -6.72 1.42 -5.09
C GLY A 24 -5.34 0.82 -5.37
N ARG A 25 -4.26 1.58 -5.16
CA ARG A 25 -2.89 1.11 -5.37
C ARG A 25 -2.06 1.21 -4.10
N PHE A 26 -1.07 0.34 -4.01
CA PHE A 26 0.05 0.49 -3.09
C PHE A 26 1.31 0.85 -3.88
N SER A 27 2.23 1.60 -3.25
CA SER A 27 3.53 1.93 -3.80
C SER A 27 4.63 1.67 -2.77
N PHE A 28 5.76 1.15 -3.23
CA PHE A 28 6.97 0.99 -2.42
C PHE A 28 7.99 2.05 -2.80
N TRP A 29 8.68 2.59 -1.81
CA TRP A 29 9.59 3.71 -1.96
C TRP A 29 10.86 3.53 -1.16
N ASP A 30 11.94 4.01 -1.74
CA ASP A 30 13.20 4.26 -1.05
C ASP A 30 13.31 5.77 -0.81
N LYS A 31 13.19 6.18 0.46
CA LYS A 31 13.24 7.59 0.87
C LYS A 31 14.64 8.20 0.73
N ASP A 32 15.68 7.39 0.90
CA ASP A 32 17.07 7.85 0.95
C ASP A 32 17.60 8.04 -0.47
N ALA A 33 17.24 7.11 -1.37
CA ALA A 33 17.47 7.27 -2.80
C ALA A 33 16.46 8.23 -3.48
N ARG A 34 15.35 8.57 -2.81
CA ARG A 34 14.21 9.33 -3.38
C ARG A 34 13.64 8.68 -4.64
N THR A 35 13.55 7.34 -4.63
CA THR A 35 13.06 6.57 -5.78
C THR A 35 11.82 5.77 -5.43
N LYS A 36 10.96 5.60 -6.44
CA LYS A 36 9.85 4.66 -6.37
C LYS A 36 10.34 3.28 -6.80
N LEU A 37 10.18 2.28 -5.94
CA LEU A 37 10.59 0.90 -6.21
C LEU A 37 9.53 0.16 -7.03
N LYS A 38 8.25 0.30 -6.65
CA LYS A 38 7.13 -0.39 -7.29
C LYS A 38 5.81 0.35 -7.11
N THR A 39 4.90 0.20 -8.08
CA THR A 39 3.48 0.52 -7.95
C THR A 39 2.68 -0.74 -8.28
N SER A 40 1.62 -1.02 -7.53
CA SER A 40 0.71 -2.13 -7.82
C SER A 40 -0.22 -1.82 -8.98
N GLU A 41 -0.87 -2.88 -9.47
CA GLU A 41 -2.09 -2.71 -10.25
C GLU A 41 -3.18 -2.04 -9.40
N GLN A 42 -4.14 -1.43 -10.10
CA GLN A 42 -5.29 -0.79 -9.47
C GLN A 42 -6.31 -1.85 -9.08
N LEU A 43 -6.68 -1.87 -7.80
CA LEU A 43 -7.81 -2.65 -7.32
C LEU A 43 -9.13 -1.94 -7.64
N ASP A 44 -10.21 -2.69 -7.53
CA ASP A 44 -11.57 -2.22 -7.76
C ASP A 44 -12.14 -1.39 -6.59
N GLN A 45 -11.38 -1.24 -5.51
CA GLN A 45 -11.68 -0.42 -4.33
C GLN A 45 -10.41 0.26 -3.80
N PRO A 46 -10.56 1.36 -3.03
CA PRO A 46 -9.49 1.95 -2.25
C PRO A 46 -8.75 0.93 -1.39
N ILE A 47 -7.46 1.20 -1.15
CA ILE A 47 -6.72 0.50 -0.11
C ILE A 47 -6.75 1.38 1.14
N SER A 48 -7.40 0.91 2.20
CA SER A 48 -7.73 1.70 3.39
C SER A 48 -6.67 1.59 4.50
N ALA A 49 -5.94 0.49 4.55
CA ALA A 49 -4.93 0.24 5.57
C ALA A 49 -3.83 -0.69 5.06
N CYS A 50 -2.64 -0.61 5.68
CA CYS A 50 -1.56 -1.55 5.42
C CYS A 50 -0.59 -1.68 6.61
N CYS A 51 0.12 -2.81 6.69
CA CYS A 51 1.20 -3.01 7.64
C CYS A 51 2.19 -4.09 7.16
N PHE A 52 3.35 -4.17 7.83
CA PHE A 52 4.28 -5.28 7.70
C PHE A 52 4.22 -6.16 8.94
N ASN A 53 4.50 -7.45 8.78
CA ASN A 53 4.78 -8.32 9.92
C ASN A 53 6.16 -8.00 10.52
N HIS A 54 6.47 -8.59 11.68
CA HIS A 54 7.65 -8.22 12.49
C HIS A 54 9.00 -8.26 11.73
N ASN A 55 9.15 -9.22 10.79
CA ASN A 55 10.38 -9.39 10.02
C ASN A 55 10.31 -8.77 8.61
N GLY A 56 9.16 -8.21 8.22
CA GLY A 56 8.97 -7.55 6.93
C GLY A 56 8.69 -8.50 5.74
N ASN A 57 8.69 -9.82 5.95
CA ASN A 57 8.45 -10.76 4.86
C ASN A 57 7.06 -10.65 4.26
N ILE A 58 6.06 -10.29 5.08
CA ILE A 58 4.67 -10.18 4.66
C ILE A 58 4.22 -8.73 4.73
N PHE A 59 3.77 -8.21 3.59
CA PHE A 59 3.02 -6.97 3.49
C PHE A 59 1.52 -7.27 3.46
N ALA A 60 0.78 -6.76 4.43
CA ALA A 60 -0.67 -6.87 4.49
C ALA A 60 -1.31 -5.54 4.07
N TYR A 61 -2.39 -5.61 3.29
CA TYR A 61 -3.18 -4.43 2.92
C TYR A 61 -4.66 -4.76 2.78
N ALA A 62 -5.52 -3.81 3.18
CA ALA A 62 -6.97 -3.96 3.18
C ALA A 62 -7.59 -3.21 2.01
N SER A 63 -8.36 -3.92 1.18
CA SER A 63 -9.20 -3.35 0.13
C SER A 63 -10.61 -3.15 0.67
N SER A 64 -10.98 -1.89 0.89
CA SER A 64 -12.28 -1.50 1.40
C SER A 64 -12.57 -0.05 1.05
N TYR A 65 -13.85 0.30 0.95
CA TYR A 65 -14.25 1.70 0.76
C TYR A 65 -13.75 2.58 1.92
N ASP A 66 -13.17 3.74 1.59
CA ASP A 66 -12.52 4.67 2.53
C ASP A 66 -13.31 5.97 2.73
N TRP A 67 -14.55 6.03 2.24
CA TRP A 67 -15.40 7.22 2.30
C TRP A 67 -14.92 8.45 1.54
N SER A 68 -13.88 8.33 0.71
CA SER A 68 -13.29 9.45 -0.06
C SER A 68 -14.27 10.17 -1.00
N LYS A 69 -15.41 9.56 -1.33
CA LYS A 69 -16.47 10.13 -2.17
C LYS A 69 -17.83 10.23 -1.46
N GLY A 70 -17.87 10.03 -0.15
CA GLY A 70 -19.10 10.09 0.64
C GLY A 70 -20.07 8.91 0.40
N HIS A 71 -21.22 8.97 1.08
CA HIS A 71 -22.17 7.85 1.16
C HIS A 71 -22.75 7.40 -0.19
N GLU A 72 -22.83 8.30 -1.18
CA GLU A 72 -23.38 8.01 -2.52
C GLU A 72 -22.63 6.91 -3.26
N PHE A 73 -21.34 6.73 -2.96
CA PHE A 73 -20.47 5.74 -3.59
C PHE A 73 -20.21 4.51 -2.72
N TYR A 74 -20.81 4.46 -1.52
CA TYR A 74 -20.72 3.29 -0.66
C TYR A 74 -21.64 2.17 -1.16
N ASN A 75 -21.07 1.00 -1.45
CA ASN A 75 -21.80 -0.19 -1.86
C ASN A 75 -21.67 -1.28 -0.76
N PRO A 76 -22.71 -1.52 0.06
CA PRO A 76 -22.66 -2.49 1.14
C PRO A 76 -22.61 -3.95 0.66
N GLN A 77 -22.95 -4.24 -0.60
CA GLN A 77 -22.83 -5.57 -1.20
C GLN A 77 -21.39 -5.88 -1.62
N LYS A 78 -20.52 -4.86 -1.72
CA LYS A 78 -19.13 -5.03 -2.11
C LYS A 78 -18.31 -5.58 -0.94
N LYS A 79 -17.62 -6.70 -1.15
CA LYS A 79 -16.83 -7.36 -0.10
C LYS A 79 -15.56 -6.58 0.21
N ASN A 80 -15.20 -6.55 1.49
CA ASN A 80 -13.89 -6.11 1.94
C ASN A 80 -12.91 -7.29 1.91
N TYR A 81 -11.67 -7.02 1.53
CA TYR A 81 -10.62 -8.04 1.46
C TYR A 81 -9.38 -7.61 2.24
N ILE A 82 -8.69 -8.58 2.85
CA ILE A 82 -7.33 -8.41 3.36
C ILE A 82 -6.44 -9.27 2.48
N PHE A 83 -5.46 -8.65 1.84
CA PHE A 83 -4.48 -9.33 1.01
C PHE A 83 -3.15 -9.42 1.75
N LEU A 84 -2.46 -10.53 1.56
CA LEU A 84 -1.10 -10.75 2.06
C LEU A 84 -0.18 -10.95 0.86
N ARG A 85 0.95 -10.22 0.84
CA ARG A 85 1.96 -10.30 -0.21
C ARG A 85 3.30 -10.62 0.42
N ASN A 86 3.99 -11.63 -0.09
CA ASN A 86 5.40 -11.82 0.22
C ASN A 86 6.22 -10.78 -0.55
N ALA A 87 6.66 -9.72 0.14
CA ALA A 87 7.18 -8.50 -0.50
C ALA A 87 8.63 -8.16 -0.11
N ALA A 88 9.32 -9.02 0.65
CA ALA A 88 10.66 -8.73 1.16
C ALA A 88 11.63 -8.26 0.06
N GLU A 89 11.69 -9.00 -1.05
CA GLU A 89 12.58 -8.69 -2.18
C GLU A 89 12.18 -7.41 -2.91
N GLU A 90 10.89 -7.07 -2.93
CA GLU A 90 10.37 -5.88 -3.63
C GLU A 90 10.67 -4.57 -2.87
N LEU A 91 10.98 -4.67 -1.57
CA LEU A 91 11.30 -3.56 -0.68
C LEU A 91 12.79 -3.42 -0.37
N LYS A 92 13.65 -4.26 -0.96
CA LYS A 92 15.10 -4.06 -0.89
C LYS A 92 15.51 -2.83 -1.72
N PRO A 93 16.28 -1.89 -1.15
CA PRO A 93 16.91 -0.82 -1.91
C PRO A 93 17.72 -1.37 -3.07
N ARG A 94 17.72 -0.70 -4.22
CA ARG A 94 18.65 -1.04 -5.30
C ARG A 94 20.05 -0.61 -4.88
N ASN A 95 21.02 -1.53 -4.90
CA ASN A 95 22.42 -1.17 -4.69
C ASN A 95 22.83 -0.10 -5.71
N LYS A 96 23.39 1.02 -5.21
CA LYS A 96 24.12 1.95 -6.07
C LYS A 96 25.33 1.18 -6.62
N LYS A 97 25.35 0.98 -7.93
CA LYS A 97 26.61 0.72 -8.63
C LYS A 97 27.44 2.00 -8.63
#